data_AF-N1S1E4-F1
#
_entry.id   AF-N1S1E4-F1
#
_cell.length_a   1.000
_cell.length_b   1.000
_cell.length_c   1.000
_cell.angle_alpha   90.00
_cell.angle_beta   90.00
_cell.angle_gamma   90.00
#
_symmetry.space_group_name_H-M   'P 1'
#
loop_
_entity.id
_entity.type
_entity.pdbx_description
1 polymer ?
#
loop_
_entity_poly.entity_id
_entity_poly.type
_entity_poly.pdbx_seq_one_letter_code
_entity_poly.pdbx_strand_id
1 'polypeptide(L)'
;MVKEIPSPMPVNARNPAPKRAYTPGDLKADPTLLPDVEWYIGKQIFPPVERLCANIVGTSTSQLAEHLGLDIKRYSSFQTQQNSSSNDLEIYPLDSQIPDEVRFGDCARLSLRCRKCKTPFAFEGLATSPNHVSQSGVICGSCGSSISTLSVVAQMEHAIRTQTSRYYEGWLVCDDSQCGNRTRQMSVYGSRCLGPKGLARDCLGRMRYEYTEKAIYTQLLYFASLWDVDKAKAKATSTEMSRQDRENILALAEHNRVRFGNVKGIVDKYLDKCGRQWVAMDTLFTKLGFKPMA
;
A
#
# COMPACT_ATOMS: atom_id res chain seq x y z
N MET A 1 28.52 -18.31 27.71
CA MET A 1 27.78 -17.11 28.19
C MET A 1 28.55 -15.87 27.73
N VAL A 2 28.34 -15.45 26.49
CA VAL A 2 28.85 -14.18 25.99
C VAL A 2 27.84 -13.14 26.45
N LYS A 3 28.24 -12.27 27.39
CA LYS A 3 27.41 -11.13 27.82
C LYS A 3 27.26 -10.20 26.62
N GLU A 4 26.05 -10.11 26.08
CA GLU A 4 25.66 -8.96 25.26
C GLU A 4 25.74 -7.73 26.14
N ILE A 5 26.70 -6.85 25.83
CA ILE A 5 26.75 -5.50 26.38
C ILE A 5 25.77 -4.69 25.53
N PRO A 6 24.68 -4.16 26.11
CA PRO A 6 23.78 -3.31 25.33
C PRO A 6 24.54 -2.05 24.92
N SER A 7 24.71 -1.88 23.61
CA SER A 7 25.31 -0.68 23.03
C SER A 7 24.46 0.55 23.40
N PRO A 8 25.08 1.64 23.86
CA PRO A 8 24.35 2.85 24.22
C PRO A 8 23.71 3.41 22.95
N MET A 9 22.38 3.43 22.89
CA MET A 9 21.65 4.07 21.80
C MET A 9 22.00 5.57 21.78
N PRO A 10 22.54 6.12 20.69
CA PRO A 10 22.85 7.54 20.63
C PRO A 10 21.54 8.35 20.69
N VAL A 11 21.55 9.38 21.53
CA VAL A 11 20.44 10.27 21.93
C VAL A 11 19.76 10.99 20.74
N ASN A 12 20.30 10.86 19.52
CA ASN A 12 19.86 11.56 18.32
C ASN A 12 19.15 10.71 17.26
N ALA A 13 18.76 9.46 17.54
CA ALA A 13 18.06 8.59 16.57
C ALA A 13 16.70 9.13 16.04
N ARG A 14 16.18 10.24 16.58
CA ARG A 14 14.91 10.86 16.18
C ARG A 14 15.01 11.95 15.10
N ASN A 15 16.21 12.46 14.82
CA ASN A 15 16.37 13.54 13.83
C ASN A 15 16.56 12.98 12.41
N PRO A 16 16.03 13.66 11.36
CA PRO A 16 16.26 13.25 9.97
C PRO A 16 17.76 13.14 9.65
N ALA A 17 18.16 12.15 8.84
CA ALA A 17 19.56 11.90 8.50
C ALA A 17 20.39 13.14 8.10
N PRO A 18 19.87 14.12 7.33
CA PRO A 18 20.61 15.34 7.01
C PRO A 18 20.99 16.20 8.22
N LYS A 19 20.21 16.14 9.31
CA LYS A 19 20.47 16.88 10.56
C LYS A 19 21.42 16.14 11.51
N ARG A 20 21.87 14.94 11.13
CA ARG A 20 22.82 14.09 11.89
C ARG A 20 24.15 13.92 11.13
N ALA A 21 24.39 14.76 10.12
CA ALA A 21 25.63 14.77 9.36
C ALA A 21 26.67 15.65 10.06
N TYR A 22 27.81 15.05 10.44
CA TYR A 22 28.94 15.72 11.08
C TYR A 22 30.20 15.52 10.25
N THR A 23 31.18 16.42 10.38
CA THR A 23 32.47 16.22 9.72
C THR A 23 33.32 15.20 10.49
N PRO A 24 34.30 14.54 9.84
CA PRO A 24 35.22 13.64 10.54
C PRO A 24 36.07 14.34 11.61
N GLY A 25 36.23 15.66 11.54
CA GLY A 25 36.90 16.46 12.56
C GLY A 25 36.09 16.55 13.85
N ASP A 26 34.79 16.81 13.73
CA ASP A 26 33.87 16.91 14.88
C ASP A 26 33.76 15.57 15.63
N LEU A 27 33.77 14.45 14.89
CA LEU A 27 33.76 13.09 15.45
C LEU A 27 35.02 12.79 16.28
N LYS A 28 36.17 13.39 15.93
CA LYS A 28 37.42 13.24 16.68
C LYS A 28 37.48 14.16 17.91
N ALA A 29 36.77 15.28 17.87
CA ALA A 29 36.73 16.26 18.95
C ALA A 29 35.76 15.84 20.07
N ASP A 30 34.60 15.30 19.72
CA ASP A 30 33.54 14.94 20.67
C ASP A 30 33.38 13.41 20.77
N PRO A 31 33.85 12.76 21.85
CA PRO A 31 33.72 11.30 22.04
C PRO A 31 32.28 10.85 22.31
N THR A 32 31.34 11.78 22.45
CA THR A 32 29.91 11.51 22.59
C THR A 32 29.21 11.24 21.26
N LEU A 33 29.84 11.60 20.12
CA LEU A 33 29.33 11.31 18.79
C LEU A 33 29.78 9.90 18.38
N LEU A 34 28.82 9.01 18.15
CA LEU A 34 29.09 7.64 17.68
C LEU A 34 28.59 7.47 16.24
N PRO A 35 29.32 6.74 15.38
CA PRO A 35 28.84 6.40 14.03
C PRO A 35 27.51 5.65 14.05
N ASP A 36 26.56 6.07 13.21
CA ASP A 36 25.27 5.39 13.01
C ASP A 36 25.45 4.19 12.07
N VAL A 37 25.80 3.04 12.65
CA VAL A 37 26.07 1.79 11.91
C VAL A 37 24.85 1.35 11.09
N GLU A 38 23.63 1.49 11.63
CA GLU A 38 22.38 1.11 10.96
C GLU A 38 22.16 1.94 9.68
N TRP A 39 22.48 3.24 9.72
CA TRP A 39 22.39 4.11 8.54
C TRP A 39 23.37 3.68 7.43
N TYR A 40 24.61 3.35 7.76
CA TYR A 40 25.60 2.92 6.76
C TYR A 40 25.25 1.57 6.15
N ILE A 41 24.85 0.60 6.98
CA ILE A 41 24.40 -0.71 6.48
C ILE A 41 23.21 -0.49 5.54
N GLY A 42 22.20 0.27 5.95
CA GLY A 42 20.98 0.49 5.20
C GLY A 42 21.10 1.31 3.91
N LYS A 43 21.94 2.36 3.91
CA LYS A 43 22.03 3.32 2.80
C LYS A 43 23.28 3.21 1.94
N GLN A 44 24.36 2.61 2.43
CA GLN A 44 25.62 2.52 1.69
C GLN A 44 25.98 1.07 1.33
N ILE A 45 25.76 0.11 2.23
CA ILE A 45 26.16 -1.30 2.01
C ILE A 45 25.04 -2.10 1.36
N PHE A 46 23.81 -1.97 1.84
CA PHE A 46 22.65 -2.71 1.35
C PHE A 46 22.36 -2.45 -0.14
N PRO A 47 22.33 -1.20 -0.66
CA PRO A 47 21.96 -0.95 -2.06
C PRO A 47 22.93 -1.58 -3.09
N PRO A 48 24.28 -1.55 -2.90
CA PRO A 48 25.19 -2.31 -3.77
C PRO A 48 25.02 -3.83 -3.68
N VAL A 49 24.85 -4.38 -2.47
CA VAL A 49 24.67 -5.83 -2.26
C VAL A 49 23.39 -6.31 -2.93
N GLU A 50 22.28 -5.60 -2.72
CA GLU A 50 21.00 -5.87 -3.36
C GLU A 50 21.15 -5.86 -4.90
N ARG A 51 21.81 -4.84 -5.47
CA ARG A 51 22.01 -4.74 -6.92
C ARG A 51 22.84 -5.90 -7.49
N LEU A 52 23.89 -6.33 -6.79
CA LEU A 52 24.72 -7.45 -7.22
C LEU A 52 24.00 -8.80 -7.13
N CYS A 53 23.16 -8.96 -6.11
CA CYS A 53 22.44 -10.20 -5.84
C CYS A 53 21.05 -10.27 -6.51
N ALA A 54 20.54 -9.17 -7.08
CA ALA A 54 19.19 -9.07 -7.66
C ALA A 54 18.90 -10.14 -8.73
N ASN A 55 19.90 -10.56 -9.49
CA ASN A 55 19.76 -11.53 -10.58
C ASN A 55 20.18 -12.96 -10.20
N ILE A 56 20.51 -13.21 -8.93
CA ILE A 56 20.92 -14.53 -8.46
C ILE A 56 19.66 -15.30 -8.03
N VAL A 57 19.37 -16.39 -8.74
CA VAL A 57 18.23 -17.26 -8.47
C VAL A 57 18.29 -17.82 -7.04
N GLY A 58 17.18 -17.72 -6.31
CA GLY A 58 17.09 -18.19 -4.92
C GLY A 58 17.47 -17.16 -3.85
N THR A 59 17.80 -15.93 -4.24
CA THR A 59 18.09 -14.83 -3.30
C THR A 59 16.90 -13.88 -3.23
N SER A 60 16.46 -13.54 -2.02
CA SER A 60 15.46 -12.48 -1.80
C SER A 60 16.06 -11.30 -1.06
N THR A 61 15.59 -10.09 -1.35
CA THR A 61 16.12 -8.87 -0.70
C THR A 61 15.79 -8.84 0.80
N SER A 62 14.72 -9.51 1.23
CA SER A 62 14.40 -9.73 2.64
C SER A 62 15.42 -10.64 3.34
N GLN A 63 15.84 -11.73 2.68
CA GLN A 63 16.93 -12.57 3.18
C GLN A 63 18.24 -11.78 3.24
N LEU A 64 18.57 -10.98 2.22
CA LEU A 64 19.77 -10.14 2.24
C LEU A 64 19.74 -9.13 3.39
N ALA A 65 18.58 -8.53 3.66
CA ALA A 65 18.39 -7.59 4.77
C ALA A 65 18.57 -8.28 6.13
N GLU A 66 18.03 -9.49 6.29
CA GLU A 66 18.18 -10.31 7.50
C GLU A 66 19.65 -10.66 7.77
N HIS A 67 20.39 -11.11 6.74
CA HIS A 67 21.81 -11.43 6.87
C HIS A 67 22.68 -10.20 7.19
N LEU A 68 22.24 -9.00 6.81
CA LEU A 68 22.89 -7.73 7.14
C LEU A 68 22.44 -7.15 8.50
N GLY A 69 21.55 -7.84 9.23
CA GLY A 69 21.05 -7.41 10.54
C GLY A 69 20.08 -6.22 10.48
N LEU A 70 19.46 -5.98 9.32
CA LEU A 70 18.46 -4.92 9.15
C LEU A 70 17.06 -5.41 9.52
N ASP A 71 16.24 -4.53 10.11
CA ASP A 71 14.85 -4.86 10.44
C ASP A 71 14.01 -5.04 9.16
N ILE A 72 13.63 -6.29 8.88
CA ILE A 72 12.88 -6.73 7.70
C ILE A 72 11.61 -5.90 7.50
N LYS A 73 10.94 -5.46 8.58
CA LYS A 73 9.68 -4.69 8.49
C LYS A 73 9.87 -3.26 7.98
N ARG A 74 11.04 -2.65 8.21
CA ARG A 74 11.37 -1.30 7.73
C ARG A 74 11.78 -1.30 6.25
N TYR A 75 12.32 -2.41 5.75
CA TYR A 75 12.84 -2.51 4.38
C TYR A 75 11.86 -3.18 3.40
N SER A 76 10.98 -4.06 3.86
CA SER A 76 9.92 -4.64 3.01
C SER A 76 8.97 -3.59 2.42
N SER A 77 8.75 -2.47 3.12
CA SER A 77 7.91 -1.36 2.66
C SER A 77 8.55 -0.54 1.53
N PHE A 78 9.87 -0.56 1.37
CA PHE A 78 10.57 -0.01 0.19
C PHE A 78 10.50 -0.96 -1.02
N GLN A 79 10.37 -2.26 -0.77
CA GLN A 79 10.43 -3.35 -1.76
C GLN A 79 9.22 -3.39 -2.69
N THR A 80 8.01 -3.13 -2.19
CA THR A 80 6.77 -3.31 -2.97
C THR A 80 6.59 -2.28 -4.09
N GLN A 81 7.34 -1.17 -4.09
CA GLN A 81 7.25 -0.14 -5.14
C GLN A 81 8.28 -0.32 -6.27
N GLN A 82 9.40 -1.00 -6.03
CA GLN A 82 10.49 -1.10 -7.02
C GLN A 82 10.40 -2.33 -7.94
N ASN A 83 9.74 -3.40 -7.53
CA ASN A 83 9.86 -4.69 -8.22
C ASN A 83 8.98 -4.90 -9.46
N SER A 84 8.54 -3.83 -10.12
CA SER A 84 7.80 -3.91 -11.39
C SER A 84 8.70 -4.03 -12.64
N SER A 85 9.99 -4.38 -12.48
CA SER A 85 10.96 -4.35 -13.59
C SER A 85 12.00 -5.47 -13.62
N SER A 86 11.78 -6.61 -12.96
CA SER A 86 12.42 -7.84 -13.44
C SER A 86 11.59 -8.37 -14.60
N ASN A 87 12.21 -8.41 -15.79
CA ASN A 87 11.68 -9.08 -16.98
C ASN A 87 11.74 -10.61 -16.77
N ASP A 88 10.98 -11.14 -15.82
CA ASP A 88 10.59 -12.54 -15.89
C ASP A 88 9.25 -12.59 -16.62
N LEU A 89 9.23 -13.34 -17.73
CA LEU A 89 8.02 -13.86 -18.36
C LEU A 89 7.37 -14.90 -17.42
N GLU A 90 7.22 -14.58 -16.14
CA GLU A 90 6.32 -15.31 -15.26
C GLU A 90 4.91 -14.94 -15.69
N ILE A 91 4.15 -15.96 -16.07
CA ILE A 91 2.71 -15.86 -16.29
C ILE A 91 2.11 -15.47 -14.95
N TYR A 92 2.03 -14.17 -14.68
CA TYR A 92 1.36 -13.68 -13.49
C TYR A 92 -0.10 -14.12 -13.58
N PRO A 93 -0.64 -14.82 -12.57
CA PRO A 93 -2.06 -15.10 -12.51
C PRO A 93 -2.80 -13.77 -12.67
N LEU A 94 -3.92 -13.81 -13.40
CA LEU A 94 -4.76 -12.63 -13.58
C LEU A 94 -5.05 -12.02 -12.21
N ASP A 95 -5.09 -10.68 -12.10
CA ASP A 95 -5.36 -10.00 -10.82
C ASP A 95 -6.67 -10.50 -10.15
N SER A 96 -7.58 -11.13 -10.92
CA SER A 96 -8.82 -11.79 -10.45
C SER A 96 -8.64 -13.16 -9.78
N GLN A 97 -7.52 -13.84 -10.05
CA GLN A 97 -7.17 -15.15 -9.49
C GLN A 97 -6.32 -15.02 -8.22
N ILE A 98 -5.82 -13.82 -7.93
CA ILE A 98 -5.06 -13.54 -6.71
C ILE A 98 -6.04 -13.45 -5.52
N PRO A 99 -5.81 -14.17 -4.41
CA PRO A 99 -6.61 -14.04 -3.20
C PRO A 99 -6.70 -12.59 -2.72
N ASP A 100 -7.88 -12.19 -2.23
CA ASP A 100 -8.11 -10.81 -1.80
C ASP A 100 -7.17 -10.38 -0.66
N GLU A 101 -6.74 -11.31 0.20
CA GLU A 101 -5.81 -11.04 1.29
C GLU A 101 -4.47 -10.51 0.77
N VAL A 102 -3.98 -11.10 -0.33
CA VAL A 102 -2.73 -10.69 -0.99
C VAL A 102 -2.99 -9.45 -1.84
N ARG A 103 -4.05 -9.45 -2.65
CA ARG A 103 -4.39 -8.36 -3.57
C ARG A 103 -4.60 -7.02 -2.85
N PHE A 104 -5.18 -7.06 -1.66
CA PHE A 104 -5.45 -5.87 -0.85
C PHE A 104 -4.45 -5.67 0.30
N GLY A 105 -3.33 -6.40 0.31
CA GLY A 105 -2.30 -6.30 1.34
C GLY A 105 -1.80 -4.87 1.54
N ASP A 106 -1.48 -4.18 0.45
CA ASP A 106 -0.94 -2.82 0.46
C ASP A 106 -2.00 -1.71 0.52
N CYS A 107 -3.29 -2.06 0.53
CA CYS A 107 -4.36 -1.08 0.57
C CYS A 107 -4.47 -0.42 1.95
N ALA A 108 -4.71 0.89 1.96
CA ALA A 108 -5.03 1.63 3.16
C ALA A 108 -6.40 1.18 3.71
N ARG A 109 -6.41 0.73 4.96
CA ARG A 109 -7.62 0.25 5.64
C ARG A 109 -8.60 1.38 5.89
N LEU A 110 -9.90 1.10 5.75
CA LEU A 110 -10.94 2.09 6.03
C LEU A 110 -11.03 2.32 7.53
N SER A 111 -10.77 3.56 7.97
CA SER A 111 -10.97 3.97 9.36
C SER A 111 -12.26 4.77 9.51
N LEU A 112 -13.17 4.28 10.34
CA LEU A 112 -14.41 4.97 10.71
C LEU A 112 -14.27 5.55 12.11
N ARG A 113 -14.73 6.79 12.28
CA ARG A 113 -14.77 7.51 13.55
C ARG A 113 -16.20 7.56 14.08
N CYS A 114 -16.39 7.10 15.31
CA CYS A 114 -17.66 7.23 15.99
C CYS A 114 -17.94 8.69 16.36
N ARG A 115 -19.16 9.19 16.10
CA ARG A 115 -19.56 10.56 16.47
C ARG A 115 -19.84 10.73 17.97
N LYS A 116 -20.20 9.65 18.67
CA LYS A 116 -20.47 9.68 20.13
C LYS A 116 -19.18 9.65 20.95
N CYS A 117 -18.41 8.57 20.86
CA CYS A 117 -17.18 8.40 21.67
C CYS A 117 -15.91 8.95 21.00
N LYS A 118 -15.98 9.40 19.74
CA LYS A 118 -14.85 9.95 18.95
C LYS A 118 -13.73 8.96 18.65
N THR A 119 -13.82 7.70 19.09
CA THR A 119 -12.85 6.64 18.83
C THR A 119 -12.86 6.25 17.35
N PRO A 120 -11.69 6.26 16.67
CA PRO A 120 -11.53 5.66 15.35
C PRO A 120 -11.36 4.14 15.48
N PHE A 121 -11.90 3.39 14.52
CA PHE A 121 -11.69 1.95 14.39
C PHE A 121 -11.59 1.57 12.91
N ALA A 122 -10.87 0.48 12.62
CA ALA A 122 -10.79 -0.06 11.26
C ALA A 122 -12.05 -0.89 10.95
N PHE A 123 -12.59 -0.73 9.74
CA PHE A 123 -13.70 -1.54 9.25
C PHE A 123 -13.23 -2.36 8.05
N GLU A 124 -13.28 -3.68 8.18
CA GLU A 124 -12.79 -4.63 7.17
C GLU A 124 -13.90 -5.44 6.48
N GLY A 125 -15.14 -4.93 6.57
CA GLY A 125 -16.31 -5.55 5.97
C GLY A 125 -17.00 -6.55 6.91
N LEU A 126 -18.17 -7.01 6.49
CA LEU A 126 -19.05 -7.84 7.33
C LEU A 126 -18.46 -9.21 7.68
N ALA A 127 -17.79 -9.86 6.72
CA ALA A 127 -17.24 -11.20 6.93
C ALA A 127 -16.07 -11.21 7.92
N THR A 128 -15.20 -10.20 7.86
CA THR A 128 -14.01 -10.09 8.73
C THR A 128 -14.35 -9.44 10.07
N SER A 129 -15.31 -8.51 10.10
CA SER A 129 -15.64 -7.72 11.29
C SER A 129 -17.14 -7.76 11.62
N PRO A 130 -17.74 -8.95 11.88
CA PRO A 130 -19.17 -9.07 12.17
C PRO A 130 -19.58 -8.31 13.43
N ASN A 131 -18.69 -8.21 14.42
CA ASN A 131 -18.92 -7.46 15.68
C ASN A 131 -19.10 -5.95 15.48
N HIS A 132 -18.74 -5.43 14.31
CA HIS A 132 -18.93 -4.02 13.95
C HIS A 132 -20.21 -3.77 13.15
N VAL A 133 -21.08 -4.77 13.01
CA VAL A 133 -22.33 -4.66 12.27
C VAL A 133 -23.49 -5.21 13.10
N SER A 134 -24.58 -4.46 13.15
CA SER A 134 -25.86 -4.86 13.74
C SER A 134 -26.95 -4.85 12.66
N GLN A 135 -28.16 -5.30 13.00
CA GLN A 135 -29.33 -5.17 12.14
C GLN A 135 -29.61 -3.70 11.71
N SER A 136 -29.19 -2.73 12.53
CA SER A 136 -29.40 -1.31 12.28
C SER A 136 -28.30 -0.64 11.44
N GLY A 137 -27.22 -1.36 11.10
CA GLY A 137 -26.05 -0.82 10.41
C GLY A 137 -24.74 -1.03 11.18
N VAL A 138 -23.72 -0.30 10.75
CA VAL A 138 -22.39 -0.31 11.37
C VAL A 138 -22.47 0.24 12.80
N ILE A 139 -21.83 -0.45 13.74
CA ILE A 139 -21.77 -0.07 15.16
C ILE A 139 -20.33 0.20 15.59
N CYS A 140 -20.17 1.09 16.56
CA CYS A 140 -18.88 1.36 17.17
C CYS A 140 -18.50 0.25 18.15
N GLY A 141 -17.31 -0.34 18.01
CA GLY A 141 -16.83 -1.39 18.91
C GLY A 141 -16.59 -0.94 20.36
N SER A 142 -16.38 0.36 20.61
CA SER A 142 -16.08 0.86 21.96
C SER A 142 -17.32 1.22 22.77
N CYS A 143 -18.38 1.74 22.14
CA CYS A 143 -19.56 2.24 22.84
C CYS A 143 -20.89 1.63 22.35
N GLY A 144 -20.84 0.70 21.39
CA GLY A 144 -22.02 0.03 20.84
C GLY A 144 -22.96 0.93 20.03
N SER A 145 -22.67 2.23 19.91
CA SER A 145 -23.58 3.15 19.21
C SER A 145 -23.60 2.88 17.71
N SER A 146 -24.79 2.86 17.12
CA SER A 146 -24.95 2.81 15.67
C SER A 146 -24.43 4.08 15.00
N ILE A 147 -23.72 3.88 13.90
CA ILE A 147 -23.21 4.94 13.04
C ILE A 147 -24.21 5.14 11.93
N SER A 148 -24.72 6.37 11.78
CA SER A 148 -25.67 6.67 10.71
C SER A 148 -25.04 6.40 9.34
N THR A 149 -25.83 5.88 8.41
CA THR A 149 -25.38 5.59 7.04
C THR A 149 -24.81 6.85 6.37
N LEU A 150 -25.38 8.03 6.65
CA LEU A 150 -24.84 9.32 6.16
C LEU A 150 -23.42 9.59 6.69
N SER A 151 -23.15 9.30 7.97
CA SER A 151 -21.81 9.48 8.54
C SER A 151 -20.81 8.46 7.97
N VAL A 152 -21.26 7.24 7.66
CA VAL A 152 -20.42 6.24 6.97
C VAL A 152 -20.10 6.72 5.55
N VAL A 153 -21.12 7.15 4.80
CA VAL A 153 -20.98 7.70 3.44
C VAL A 153 -19.98 8.87 3.41
N ALA A 154 -20.14 9.86 4.28
CA ALA A 154 -19.25 11.04 4.29
C ALA A 154 -17.79 10.66 4.59
N GLN A 155 -17.58 9.70 5.51
CA GLN A 155 -16.23 9.22 5.84
C GLN A 155 -15.63 8.36 4.73
N MET A 156 -16.46 7.56 4.06
CA MET A 156 -16.07 6.79 2.90
C MET A 156 -15.61 7.69 1.75
N GLU A 157 -16.40 8.71 1.43
CA GLU A 157 -16.06 9.68 0.39
C GLU A 157 -14.79 10.45 0.76
N HIS A 158 -14.61 10.84 2.02
CA HIS A 158 -13.38 11.47 2.49
C HIS A 158 -12.16 10.54 2.34
N ALA A 159 -12.30 9.24 2.65
CA ALA A 159 -11.24 8.26 2.48
C ALA A 159 -10.86 8.08 0.99
N ILE A 160 -11.86 8.00 0.10
CA ILE A 160 -11.64 7.96 -1.35
C ILE A 160 -10.89 9.20 -1.81
N ARG A 161 -11.39 10.40 -1.47
CA ARG A 161 -10.76 11.67 -1.87
C ARG A 161 -9.33 11.81 -1.35
N THR A 162 -9.04 11.30 -0.16
CA THR A 162 -7.66 11.27 0.38
C THR A 162 -6.74 10.43 -0.51
N GLN A 163 -7.17 9.22 -0.92
CA GLN A 163 -6.37 8.36 -1.79
C GLN A 163 -6.28 8.93 -3.22
N THR A 164 -7.36 9.48 -3.75
CA THR A 164 -7.36 10.17 -5.04
C THR A 164 -6.43 11.38 -5.05
N SER A 165 -6.43 12.18 -3.97
CA SER A 165 -5.49 13.30 -3.81
C SER A 165 -4.05 12.80 -3.82
N ARG A 166 -3.74 11.73 -3.06
CA ARG A 166 -2.40 11.13 -3.04
C ARG A 166 -1.93 10.67 -4.42
N TYR A 167 -2.84 10.18 -5.27
CA TYR A 167 -2.53 9.81 -6.66
C TYR A 167 -2.20 11.04 -7.50
N TYR A 168 -3.04 12.07 -7.44
CA TYR A 168 -2.84 13.30 -8.21
C TYR A 168 -1.75 14.23 -7.65
N GLU A 169 -1.20 13.97 -6.47
CA GLU A 169 0.03 14.63 -6.02
C GLU A 169 1.20 14.37 -6.98
N GLY A 170 1.18 13.24 -7.70
CA GLY A 170 2.12 12.95 -8.80
C GLY A 170 3.56 12.78 -8.33
N TRP A 171 3.77 12.21 -7.14
CA TRP A 171 5.11 11.92 -6.64
C TRP A 171 5.80 10.88 -7.51
N LEU A 172 7.02 11.19 -7.90
CA LEU A 172 7.91 10.35 -8.69
C LEU A 172 9.09 9.94 -7.82
N VAL A 173 9.50 8.67 -7.93
CA VAL A 173 10.67 8.11 -7.25
C VAL A 173 11.59 7.46 -8.30
N CYS A 174 12.89 7.69 -8.16
CA CYS A 174 13.90 7.04 -8.99
C CYS A 174 14.07 5.57 -8.58
N ASP A 175 14.13 4.65 -9.55
CA ASP A 175 14.36 3.23 -9.30
C ASP A 175 15.79 2.88 -8.89
N ASP A 176 16.78 3.72 -9.22
CA ASP A 176 18.15 3.53 -8.77
C ASP A 176 18.27 3.75 -7.26
N SER A 177 18.58 2.66 -6.54
CA SER A 177 18.68 2.61 -5.08
C SER A 177 19.76 3.54 -4.51
N GLN A 178 20.78 3.90 -5.30
CA GLN A 178 21.78 4.91 -4.91
C GLN A 178 21.28 6.35 -5.10
N CYS A 179 20.32 6.58 -6.00
CA CYS A 179 19.73 7.89 -6.21
C CYS A 179 18.56 8.14 -5.26
N GLY A 180 17.53 7.29 -5.32
CA GLY A 180 16.33 7.39 -4.47
C GLY A 180 15.63 8.76 -4.53
N ASN A 181 15.86 9.56 -5.57
CA ASN A 181 15.33 10.91 -5.66
C ASN A 181 13.79 10.88 -5.71
N ARG A 182 13.15 11.63 -4.81
CA ARG A 182 11.69 11.75 -4.71
C ARG A 182 11.27 13.17 -5.04
N THR A 183 10.59 13.37 -6.16
CA THR A 183 10.22 14.70 -6.67
C THR A 183 8.84 14.70 -7.32
N ARG A 184 8.22 15.87 -7.46
CA ARG A 184 7.00 16.09 -8.25
C ARG A 184 7.29 16.68 -9.62
N GLN A 185 8.55 17.04 -9.88
CA GLN A 185 8.98 17.57 -11.18
C GLN A 185 9.27 16.43 -12.13
N MET A 186 8.60 16.44 -13.28
CA MET A 186 8.81 15.49 -14.36
C MET A 186 9.74 16.09 -15.41
N SER A 187 10.74 15.31 -15.84
CA SER A 187 11.57 15.66 -16.99
C SER A 187 10.72 15.67 -18.27
N VAL A 188 11.07 16.50 -19.26
CA VAL A 188 10.45 16.43 -20.60
C VAL A 188 10.61 15.04 -21.24
N TYR A 189 11.72 14.36 -20.92
CA TYR A 189 11.89 12.93 -21.15
C TYR A 189 11.31 12.21 -19.94
N GLY A 190 9.99 11.99 -19.89
CA GLY A 190 9.20 11.66 -18.69
C GLY A 190 9.75 10.57 -17.75
N SER A 191 10.50 9.60 -18.28
CA SER A 191 11.12 8.53 -17.49
C SER A 191 12.52 8.84 -16.96
N ARG A 192 13.18 9.92 -17.39
CA ARG A 192 14.57 10.23 -17.03
C ARG A 192 14.66 10.91 -15.66
N CYS A 193 15.48 10.37 -14.77
CA CYS A 193 15.78 11.01 -13.48
C CYS A 193 16.57 12.32 -13.66
N LEU A 194 16.16 13.37 -12.95
CA LEU A 194 16.88 14.65 -12.91
C LEU A 194 18.09 14.61 -11.95
N GLY A 195 18.22 13.54 -11.15
CA GLY A 195 19.22 13.41 -10.10
C GLY A 195 19.00 14.40 -8.95
N PRO A 196 19.80 14.30 -7.87
CA PRO A 196 19.66 15.16 -6.68
C PRO A 196 19.96 16.63 -6.96
N LYS A 197 20.75 16.93 -8.00
CA LYS A 197 21.10 18.29 -8.42
C LYS A 197 20.16 18.88 -9.48
N GLY A 198 19.19 18.11 -9.98
CA GLY A 198 18.24 18.57 -11.00
C GLY A 198 18.80 18.69 -12.43
N LEU A 199 20.02 18.23 -12.69
CA LEU A 199 20.71 18.41 -13.98
C LEU A 199 20.61 17.23 -14.94
N ALA A 200 20.03 16.10 -14.52
CA ALA A 200 19.87 14.86 -15.29
C ALA A 200 21.18 14.26 -15.84
N ARG A 201 22.33 14.53 -15.20
CA ARG A 201 23.66 14.02 -15.60
C ARG A 201 24.16 12.86 -14.72
N ASP A 202 23.89 12.94 -13.42
CA ASP A 202 24.54 12.08 -12.42
C ASP A 202 23.75 10.78 -12.14
N CYS A 203 22.61 10.55 -12.79
CA CYS A 203 21.78 9.37 -12.58
C CYS A 203 21.16 8.89 -13.89
N LEU A 204 21.26 7.59 -14.16
CA LEU A 204 20.68 6.90 -15.31
C LEU A 204 19.40 6.12 -14.94
N GLY A 205 18.96 6.21 -13.69
CA GLY A 205 17.75 5.58 -13.21
C GLY A 205 16.49 6.15 -13.86
N ARG A 206 15.43 5.35 -13.86
CA ARG A 206 14.10 5.72 -14.36
C ARG A 206 13.22 6.22 -13.23
N MET A 207 12.44 7.26 -13.52
CA MET A 207 11.41 7.76 -12.61
C MET A 207 10.13 6.96 -12.78
N ARG A 208 9.48 6.61 -11.67
CA ARG A 208 8.15 5.98 -11.63
C ARG A 208 7.26 6.71 -10.65
N TYR A 209 5.95 6.65 -10.88
CA TYR A 209 5.00 7.15 -9.89
C TYR A 209 5.08 6.33 -8.61
N GLU A 210 5.25 7.00 -7.47
CA GLU A 210 5.23 6.39 -6.15
C GLU A 210 3.87 5.74 -5.88
N TYR A 211 2.79 6.41 -6.26
CA TYR A 211 1.45 5.85 -6.18
C TYR A 211 0.90 5.62 -7.58
N THR A 212 0.91 4.36 -8.00
CA THR A 212 0.61 3.96 -9.38
C THR A 212 -0.89 3.92 -9.66
N GLU A 213 -1.25 3.98 -10.95
CA GLU A 213 -2.61 3.79 -11.43
C GLU A 213 -3.20 2.42 -11.03
N LYS A 214 -2.36 1.37 -10.94
CA LYS A 214 -2.78 0.07 -10.41
C LYS A 214 -3.13 0.19 -8.92
N ALA A 215 -2.30 0.88 -8.13
CA ALA A 215 -2.48 0.97 -6.69
C ALA A 215 -3.77 1.72 -6.30
N ILE A 216 -4.10 2.83 -6.97
CA ILE A 216 -5.38 3.53 -6.72
C ILE A 216 -6.59 2.71 -7.17
N TYR A 217 -6.50 2.01 -8.30
CA TYR A 217 -7.58 1.12 -8.75
C TYR A 217 -7.82 -0.03 -7.76
N THR A 218 -6.76 -0.70 -7.31
CA THR A 218 -6.84 -1.76 -6.30
C THR A 218 -7.40 -1.23 -4.97
N GLN A 219 -7.03 -0.01 -4.57
CA GLN A 219 -7.58 0.65 -3.39
C GLN A 219 -9.10 0.90 -3.49
N LEU A 220 -9.58 1.33 -4.66
CA LEU A 220 -11.02 1.53 -4.90
C LEU A 220 -11.77 0.19 -4.92
N LEU A 221 -11.19 -0.87 -5.51
CA LEU A 221 -11.76 -2.21 -5.45
C LEU A 221 -11.80 -2.77 -4.02
N TYR A 222 -10.77 -2.51 -3.22
CA TYR A 222 -10.76 -2.85 -1.79
C TYR A 222 -11.95 -2.18 -1.10
N PHE A 223 -12.06 -0.87 -1.27
CA PHE A 223 -13.14 -0.06 -0.74
C PHE A 223 -14.54 -0.54 -1.17
N ALA A 224 -14.74 -0.93 -2.43
CA ALA A 224 -16.01 -1.49 -2.89
C ALA A 224 -16.29 -2.85 -2.23
N SER A 225 -15.26 -3.69 -2.08
CA SER A 225 -15.39 -5.04 -1.51
C SER A 225 -15.83 -5.05 -0.03
N LEU A 226 -15.54 -4.00 0.74
CA LEU A 226 -15.97 -3.86 2.13
C LEU A 226 -17.50 -3.82 2.28
N TRP A 227 -18.19 -3.36 1.23
CA TRP A 227 -19.63 -3.13 1.21
C TRP A 227 -20.36 -4.13 0.30
N ASP A 228 -19.65 -5.13 -0.23
CA ASP A 228 -20.23 -6.14 -1.09
C ASP A 228 -20.86 -7.27 -0.26
N VAL A 229 -22.20 -7.24 -0.23
CA VAL A 229 -23.03 -8.17 0.55
C VAL A 229 -22.91 -9.59 0.01
N ASP A 230 -22.94 -9.75 -1.31
CA ASP A 230 -22.92 -11.05 -1.96
C ASP A 230 -21.54 -11.70 -1.79
N LYS A 231 -20.48 -10.91 -1.89
CA LYS A 231 -19.12 -11.35 -1.58
C LYS A 231 -18.94 -11.75 -0.11
N ALA A 232 -19.52 -11.00 0.82
CA ALA A 232 -19.47 -11.35 2.25
C ALA A 232 -20.19 -12.68 2.53
N LYS A 233 -21.34 -12.92 1.88
CA LYS A 233 -22.07 -14.19 1.99
C LYS A 233 -21.30 -15.38 1.41
N ALA A 234 -20.70 -15.19 0.23
CA ALA A 234 -19.86 -16.20 -0.40
C ALA A 234 -18.68 -16.58 0.51
N LYS A 235 -17.99 -15.58 1.07
CA LYS A 235 -16.87 -15.79 2.00
C LYS A 235 -17.28 -16.55 3.27
N ALA A 236 -18.42 -16.19 3.85
CA ALA A 236 -18.98 -16.90 5.01
C ALA A 236 -19.36 -18.37 4.73
N THR A 237 -19.58 -18.73 3.46
CA THR A 237 -19.90 -20.10 3.05
C THR A 237 -18.66 -20.91 2.70
N SER A 238 -17.61 -20.26 2.17
CA SER A 238 -16.37 -20.91 1.75
C SER A 238 -15.36 -21.11 2.89
N THR A 239 -15.37 -20.24 3.90
CA THR A 239 -14.42 -20.31 5.02
C THR A 239 -14.97 -21.19 6.13
N GLU A 240 -14.12 -22.01 6.75
CA GLU A 240 -14.50 -22.76 7.96
C GLU A 240 -14.78 -21.77 9.11
N MET A 241 -16.05 -21.48 9.33
CA MET A 241 -16.55 -20.62 10.40
C MET A 241 -17.55 -21.40 11.25
N SER A 242 -17.74 -20.98 12.50
CA SER A 242 -18.81 -21.53 13.34
C SER A 242 -20.16 -21.36 12.64
N ARG A 243 -21.02 -22.38 12.75
CA ARG A 243 -22.37 -22.36 12.16
C ARG A 243 -23.15 -21.11 12.58
N GLN A 244 -22.98 -20.69 13.83
CA GLN A 244 -23.65 -19.51 14.38
C GLN A 244 -23.15 -18.20 13.75
N ASP A 245 -21.84 -18.05 13.55
CA ASP A 245 -21.27 -16.86 12.91
C ASP A 245 -21.67 -16.76 11.44
N ARG A 246 -21.74 -17.89 10.75
CA ARG A 246 -22.22 -17.96 9.37
C ARG A 246 -23.68 -17.51 9.27
N GLU A 247 -24.57 -18.07 10.10
CA GLU A 247 -25.99 -17.70 10.12
C GLU A 247 -26.17 -16.21 10.48
N ASN A 248 -25.39 -15.70 11.43
CA ASN A 248 -25.36 -14.28 11.80
C ASN A 248 -24.96 -13.39 10.61
N ILE A 249 -23.88 -13.72 9.90
CA ILE A 249 -23.42 -12.95 8.73
C ILE A 249 -24.48 -12.96 7.63
N LEU A 250 -25.09 -14.12 7.33
CA LEU A 250 -26.14 -14.22 6.31
C LEU A 250 -27.36 -13.35 6.63
N ALA A 251 -27.76 -13.30 7.90
CA ALA A 251 -28.88 -12.46 8.36
C ALA A 251 -28.51 -10.96 8.31
N LEU A 252 -27.35 -10.58 8.86
CA LEU A 252 -26.88 -9.19 8.87
C LEU A 252 -26.65 -8.64 7.45
N ALA A 253 -26.22 -9.49 6.52
CA ALA A 253 -26.04 -9.17 5.11
C ALA A 253 -27.34 -8.68 4.47
N GLU A 254 -28.45 -9.40 4.66
CA GLU A 254 -29.74 -8.98 4.08
C GLU A 254 -30.37 -7.80 4.80
N HIS A 255 -30.28 -7.73 6.13
CA HIS A 255 -30.76 -6.57 6.88
C HIS A 255 -30.08 -5.26 6.47
N ASN A 256 -28.81 -5.33 6.05
CA ASN A 256 -28.02 -4.17 5.65
C ASN A 256 -27.87 -4.01 4.14
N ARG A 257 -28.54 -4.82 3.30
CA ARG A 257 -28.35 -4.83 1.84
C ARG A 257 -28.48 -3.43 1.23
N VAL A 258 -29.53 -2.70 1.59
CA VAL A 258 -29.76 -1.33 1.08
C VAL A 258 -28.70 -0.35 1.61
N ARG A 259 -28.34 -0.44 2.90
CA ARG A 259 -27.36 0.47 3.52
C ARG A 259 -25.98 0.30 2.90
N PHE A 260 -25.54 -0.93 2.71
CA PHE A 260 -24.24 -1.24 2.10
C PHE A 260 -24.25 -0.96 0.61
N GLY A 261 -25.35 -1.25 -0.09
CA GLY A 261 -25.55 -0.87 -1.49
C GLY A 261 -25.41 0.63 -1.72
N ASN A 262 -25.95 1.47 -0.81
CA ASN A 262 -25.79 2.91 -0.89
C ASN A 262 -24.33 3.37 -0.77
N VAL A 263 -23.54 2.75 0.11
CA VAL A 263 -22.12 3.09 0.27
C VAL A 263 -21.31 2.55 -0.91
N LYS A 264 -21.55 1.31 -1.34
CA LYS A 264 -20.92 0.70 -2.51
C LYS A 264 -21.16 1.53 -3.77
N GLY A 265 -22.39 1.98 -4.00
CA GLY A 265 -22.75 2.82 -5.15
C GLY A 265 -22.02 4.16 -5.20
N ILE A 266 -21.46 4.64 -4.08
CA ILE A 266 -20.57 5.81 -4.10
C ILE A 266 -19.20 5.42 -4.61
N VAL A 267 -18.64 4.30 -4.12
CA VAL A 267 -17.35 3.78 -4.61
C VAL A 267 -17.43 3.47 -6.10
N ASP A 268 -18.52 2.86 -6.54
CA ASP A 268 -18.78 2.51 -7.94
C ASP A 268 -18.76 3.77 -8.84
N LYS A 269 -19.35 4.89 -8.39
CA LYS A 269 -19.26 6.18 -9.13
C LYS A 269 -17.83 6.71 -9.30
N TYR A 270 -16.92 6.39 -8.40
CA TYR A 270 -15.50 6.74 -8.53
C TYR A 270 -14.75 5.73 -9.41
N LEU A 271 -15.10 4.46 -9.29
CA LEU A 271 -14.61 3.37 -10.14
C LEU A 271 -14.99 3.61 -11.62
N ASP A 272 -16.22 4.03 -11.92
CA ASP A 272 -16.67 4.33 -13.28
C ASP A 272 -15.83 5.40 -13.99
N LYS A 273 -15.24 6.34 -13.21
CA LYS A 273 -14.32 7.37 -13.70
C LYS A 273 -12.89 6.86 -13.88
N CYS A 274 -12.56 5.71 -13.33
CA CYS A 274 -11.23 5.12 -13.41
C CYS A 274 -11.05 4.43 -14.77
N GLY A 275 -10.18 4.98 -15.62
CA GLY A 275 -9.90 4.41 -16.94
C GLY A 275 -9.39 2.97 -16.91
N ARG A 276 -8.81 2.50 -15.79
CA ARG A 276 -8.33 1.11 -15.64
C ARG A 276 -9.46 0.08 -15.48
N GLN A 277 -10.69 0.51 -15.18
CA GLN A 277 -11.86 -0.38 -15.12
C GLN A 277 -12.30 -0.84 -16.51
N TRP A 278 -12.11 0.01 -17.52
CA TRP A 278 -12.65 -0.20 -18.86
C TRP A 278 -11.56 -0.71 -19.78
N VAL A 279 -11.87 -1.76 -20.54
CA VAL A 279 -11.00 -2.22 -21.62
C VAL A 279 -11.80 -2.13 -22.91
N ALA A 280 -11.40 -1.21 -23.79
CA ALA A 280 -12.02 -1.04 -25.09
C ALA A 280 -11.60 -2.20 -26.00
N MET A 281 -12.39 -3.29 -25.98
CA MET A 281 -12.13 -4.51 -26.74
C MET A 281 -11.87 -4.23 -28.22
N ASP A 282 -12.65 -3.32 -28.82
CA ASP A 282 -12.52 -2.96 -30.22
C ASP A 282 -11.09 -2.48 -30.53
N THR A 283 -10.56 -1.55 -29.74
CA THR A 283 -9.20 -1.00 -29.92
C THR A 283 -8.11 -2.04 -29.68
N LEU A 284 -8.35 -2.99 -28.76
CA LEU A 284 -7.40 -4.04 -28.43
C LEU A 284 -7.26 -5.04 -29.59
N PHE A 285 -8.37 -5.42 -30.20
CA PHE A 285 -8.42 -6.43 -31.26
C PHE A 285 -8.37 -5.85 -32.69
N THR A 286 -8.43 -4.52 -32.86
CA THR A 286 -8.28 -3.87 -34.18
C THR A 286 -6.96 -4.28 -34.86
N LYS A 287 -5.86 -4.41 -34.11
CA LYS A 287 -4.55 -4.84 -34.64
C LYS A 287 -4.48 -6.34 -34.98
N LEU A 288 -5.44 -7.13 -34.51
CA LEU A 288 -5.55 -8.56 -34.78
C LEU A 288 -6.48 -8.87 -35.97
N GLY A 289 -7.01 -7.85 -36.64
CA GLY A 289 -7.76 -8.01 -37.89
C GLY A 289 -9.19 -8.52 -37.74
N PHE A 290 -9.72 -8.59 -36.51
CA PHE A 290 -11.13 -8.92 -36.29
C PHE A 290 -11.99 -7.73 -36.71
N LYS A 291 -12.67 -7.85 -37.86
CA LYS A 291 -13.71 -6.90 -38.25
C LYS A 291 -14.88 -7.03 -37.26
N PRO A 292 -15.49 -5.91 -36.81
CA PRO A 292 -16.74 -5.99 -36.08
C PRO A 292 -17.78 -6.69 -36.97
N MET A 293 -18.41 -7.74 -36.45
CA MET A 293 -19.59 -8.30 -37.10
C MET A 293 -20.69 -7.24 -37.01
N ALA A 294 -21.14 -6.78 -38.18
CA ALA A 294 -22.22 -5.83 -38.34
C ALA A 294 -23.55 -6.40 -37.85
#